data_AF-A0A9W3GY50-F1
#
_entry.id   AF-A0A9W3GY50-F1
#
_cell.length_a   1.000
_cell.length_b   1.000
_cell.length_c   1.000
_cell.angle_alpha   90.00
_cell.angle_beta   90.00
_cell.angle_gamma   90.00
#
_symmetry.space_group_name_H-M   'P 1'
#
loop_
_entity.id
_entity.type
_entity.pdbx_description
1 polymer ?
#
loop_
_entity_poly.entity_id
_entity_poly.type
_entity_poly.pdbx_seq_one_letter_code
_entity_poly.pdbx_strand_id
1 'polypeptide(L)'
;METEYLKRCFGNCLAQALAEVAKIQPSDPIEYLAHWLYHYRKTAKAKEKERQEKIQLQQEYDNSLKETKMAEMLKQEEYEIQQKYERCHQENPPPSSCD
;
A
#
# COMPACT_ATOMS: atom_id res chain seq x y z
N MET A 1 -32.30 -11.80 5.71
CA MET A 1 -31.47 -10.61 5.40
C MET A 1 -30.85 -10.01 6.65
N GLU A 2 -31.46 -10.22 7.81
CA GLU A 2 -31.07 -9.68 9.12
C GLU A 2 -29.78 -10.31 9.66
N THR A 3 -29.59 -11.61 9.45
CA THR A 3 -28.39 -12.34 9.92
C THR A 3 -27.12 -11.92 9.20
N GLU A 4 -27.17 -11.66 7.89
CA GLU A 4 -26.02 -11.11 7.16
C GLU A 4 -25.67 -9.70 7.63
N TYR A 5 -26.68 -8.86 7.83
CA TYR A 5 -26.50 -7.52 8.39
C TYR A 5 -25.83 -7.57 9.76
N LEU A 6 -26.32 -8.41 10.67
CA LEU A 6 -25.75 -8.57 12.01
C LEU A 6 -24.31 -9.12 11.96
N LYS A 7 -24.04 -10.11 11.10
CA LYS A 7 -22.68 -10.63 10.91
C LYS A 7 -21.73 -9.57 10.38
N ARG A 8 -22.15 -8.76 9.40
CA ARG A 8 -21.32 -7.71 8.82
C ARG A 8 -21.06 -6.56 9.78
N CYS A 9 -22.08 -6.10 10.50
CA CYS A 9 -21.99 -4.94 11.38
C CYS A 9 -21.40 -5.28 12.75
N PHE A 10 -21.75 -6.44 13.31
CA PHE A 10 -21.43 -6.79 14.69
C PHE A 10 -20.60 -8.07 14.83
N GLY A 11 -20.44 -8.87 13.77
CA GLY A 11 -19.78 -10.18 13.87
C GLY A 11 -18.35 -10.08 14.39
N ASN A 12 -17.52 -9.25 13.77
CA ASN A 12 -16.12 -9.10 14.16
C ASN A 12 -15.97 -8.47 15.56
N CYS A 13 -16.74 -7.41 15.85
CA CYS A 13 -16.62 -6.74 17.15
C CYS A 13 -17.14 -7.61 18.31
N LEU A 14 -18.25 -8.33 18.12
CA LEU A 14 -18.79 -9.25 19.12
C LEU A 14 -17.86 -10.45 19.33
N ALA A 15 -17.29 -11.02 18.27
CA ALA A 15 -16.35 -12.13 18.39
C ALA A 15 -15.11 -11.72 19.20
N GLN A 16 -14.56 -10.53 18.94
CA GLN A 16 -13.43 -9.98 19.70
C GLN A 16 -13.80 -9.67 21.16
N ALA A 17 -14.96 -9.05 21.40
CA ALA A 17 -15.44 -8.75 22.75
C ALA A 17 -15.65 -10.02 23.58
N LEU A 18 -16.30 -11.03 22.98
CA LEU A 18 -16.55 -12.32 23.64
C LEU A 18 -15.24 -13.09 23.90
N ALA A 19 -14.27 -13.01 23.00
CA ALA A 19 -12.95 -13.59 23.23
C ALA A 19 -12.24 -12.94 24.44
N GLU A 20 -12.35 -11.61 24.61
CA GLU A 20 -11.79 -10.92 25.77
C GLU A 20 -12.53 -11.25 27.07
N VAL A 21 -13.87 -11.31 27.03
CA VAL A 21 -14.68 -11.77 28.18
C VAL A 21 -14.30 -13.19 28.59
N ALA A 22 -14.12 -14.10 27.63
CA ALA A 22 -13.73 -15.48 27.92
C ALA A 22 -12.34 -15.60 28.56
N LYS A 23 -11.41 -14.70 28.22
CA LYS A 23 -10.07 -14.64 28.82
C LYS A 23 -10.08 -14.04 30.22
N ILE A 24 -10.77 -12.92 30.40
CA ILE A 24 -10.73 -12.12 31.63
C ILE A 24 -11.69 -12.66 32.70
N GLN A 25 -12.77 -13.31 32.27
CA GLN A 25 -13.84 -13.84 33.12
C GLN A 25 -14.30 -12.82 34.18
N PRO A 26 -14.76 -11.63 33.74
CA PRO A 26 -15.20 -10.60 34.67
C PRO A 26 -16.41 -11.07 35.49
N SER A 27 -16.52 -10.56 36.72
CA SER A 27 -17.66 -10.87 37.60
C SER A 27 -19.01 -10.45 37.02
N ASP A 28 -19.03 -9.38 36.21
CA ASP A 28 -20.18 -8.99 35.37
C ASP A 28 -19.76 -8.95 33.88
N PRO A 29 -20.02 -10.03 33.13
CA PRO A 29 -19.72 -10.11 31.70
C PRO A 29 -20.52 -9.13 30.85
N ILE A 30 -21.75 -8.80 31.26
CA ILE A 30 -22.65 -7.95 30.47
C ILE A 30 -22.17 -6.50 30.54
N GLU A 31 -21.89 -6.02 31.76
CA GLU A 31 -21.35 -4.67 31.96
C GLU A 31 -19.98 -4.50 31.28
N TYR A 32 -19.09 -5.50 31.44
CA TYR A 32 -17.78 -5.47 30.79
C TYR A 32 -17.90 -5.39 29.26
N LEU A 33 -18.77 -6.21 28.65
CA LEU A 33 -18.98 -6.22 27.20
C LEU A 33 -19.51 -4.85 26.71
N ALA A 34 -20.42 -4.22 27.45
CA ALA A 34 -20.95 -2.90 27.12
C ALA A 34 -19.85 -1.83 27.10
N HIS A 35 -19.00 -1.80 28.13
CA HIS A 35 -17.84 -0.89 28.19
C HIS A 35 -16.83 -1.17 27.07
N TRP A 36 -16.56 -2.45 26.80
CA TRP A 36 -15.64 -2.85 25.73
C TRP A 36 -16.13 -2.38 24.36
N LEU A 37 -17.41 -2.61 24.04
CA LEU A 37 -18.01 -2.19 22.76
C LEU A 37 -18.03 -0.66 22.62
N TYR A 38 -18.28 0.08 23.70
CA TYR A 38 -18.23 1.53 23.69
C TYR A 38 -16.83 2.06 23.35
N HIS A 39 -15.79 1.46 23.94
CA HIS A 39 -14.41 1.81 23.64
C HIS A 39 -13.99 1.37 22.24
N TYR A 40 -14.39 0.18 21.80
CA TYR A 40 -14.07 -0.38 20.49
C TYR A 40 -14.43 0.57 19.35
N ARG A 41 -15.58 1.26 19.42
CA ARG A 41 -15.99 2.20 18.37
C ARG A 41 -14.96 3.33 18.16
N LYS A 42 -14.31 3.79 19.23
CA LYS A 42 -13.29 4.84 19.17
C LYS A 42 -11.99 4.30 18.58
N THR A 43 -11.55 3.12 19.01
CA THR A 43 -10.30 2.49 18.55
C THR A 43 -10.39 1.85 17.16
N ALA A 44 -11.56 1.34 16.77
CA ALA A 44 -11.77 0.70 15.46
C ALA A 44 -11.59 1.70 14.30
N LYS A 45 -12.05 2.93 14.47
CA LYS A 45 -11.82 4.00 13.48
C LYS A 45 -10.33 4.32 13.31
N ALA A 46 -9.60 4.39 14.41
CA ALA A 46 -8.16 4.64 14.39
C ALA A 46 -7.40 3.48 13.70
N LYS A 47 -7.72 2.23 14.05
CA LYS A 47 -7.13 1.04 13.44
C LYS A 47 -7.43 0.92 11.94
N GLU A 48 -8.64 1.26 11.51
CA GLU A 48 -8.98 1.24 10.09
C GLU A 48 -8.21 2.33 9.32
N LYS A 49 -8.07 3.53 9.90
CA LYS A 49 -7.25 4.60 9.32
C LYS A 49 -5.79 4.18 9.19
N GLU A 50 -5.22 3.60 10.24
CA GLU A 50 -3.85 3.07 10.24
C GLU A 50 -3.66 1.96 9.18
N ARG A 51 -4.64 1.06 9.04
CA ARG A 51 -4.63 0.02 8.01
C ARG A 51 -4.63 0.63 6.61
N GLN A 52 -5.45 1.66 6.37
CA GLN A 52 -5.53 2.36 5.08
C GLN A 52 -4.23 3.11 4.78
N GLU A 53 -3.66 3.81 5.75
CA GLU A 53 -2.37 4.49 5.63
C GLU A 53 -1.24 3.51 5.28
N LYS A 54 -1.22 2.33 5.93
CA LYS A 54 -0.24 1.28 5.61
C LYS A 54 -0.39 0.73 4.19
N ILE A 55 -1.62 0.57 3.70
CA ILE A 55 -1.88 0.15 2.32
C ILE A 55 -1.40 1.21 1.33
N GLN A 56 -1.69 2.49 1.59
CA GLN A 56 -1.24 3.60 0.75
C GLN A 56 0.29 3.67 0.68
N LEU A 57 0.95 3.60 1.84
CA LEU A 57 2.42 3.63 1.91
C LEU A 57 3.05 2.47 1.13
N GLN A 58 2.47 1.26 1.21
CA GLN A 58 2.94 0.11 0.44
C GLN A 58 2.77 0.35 -1.08
N GLN A 59 1.65 0.92 -1.50
CA GLN A 59 1.39 1.24 -2.91
C GLN A 59 2.36 2.29 -3.43
N GLU A 60 2.64 3.34 -2.65
CA GLU A 60 3.63 4.38 -3.01
C GLU A 60 5.02 3.78 -3.16
N TYR A 61 5.44 2.92 -2.24
CA TYR A 61 6.71 2.22 -2.32
C TYR A 61 6.81 1.36 -3.59
N ASP A 62 5.78 0.58 -3.89
CA ASP A 62 5.74 -0.27 -5.09
C ASP A 62 5.76 0.56 -6.37
N ASN A 63 5.10 1.73 -6.38
CA ASN A 63 5.11 2.66 -7.52
C ASN A 63 6.49 3.30 -7.71
N SER A 64 7.11 3.77 -6.62
CA SER A 64 8.47 4.33 -6.67
C SER A 64 9.48 3.31 -7.21
N LEU A 65 9.35 2.03 -6.81
CA LEU A 65 10.19 0.96 -7.32
C LEU A 65 9.99 0.74 -8.83
N LYS A 66 8.75 0.81 -9.32
CA LYS A 66 8.45 0.72 -10.75
C LYS A 66 9.00 1.91 -11.52
N GLU A 67 8.82 3.12 -11.02
CA GLU A 67 9.35 4.35 -11.63
C GLU A 67 10.87 4.32 -11.75
N THR A 68 11.56 3.87 -10.70
CA THR A 68 13.02 3.72 -10.71
C THR A 68 13.47 2.75 -11.81
N LYS A 69 12.82 1.59 -11.91
CA LYS A 69 13.10 0.60 -12.98
C LYS A 69 12.84 1.16 -14.37
N MET A 70 11.76 1.92 -14.56
CA MET A 70 11.46 2.55 -15.84
C MET A 70 12.50 3.61 -16.20
N ALA A 71 12.94 4.43 -15.24
CA ALA A 71 13.97 5.42 -15.46
C ALA A 71 15.32 4.80 -15.84
N GLU A 72 15.69 3.67 -15.22
CA GLU A 72 16.90 2.91 -15.58
C GLU A 72 16.84 2.39 -17.03
N MET A 73 15.71 1.81 -17.44
CA MET A 73 15.52 1.34 -18.82
C MET A 73 15.61 2.48 -19.83
N LEU A 74 14.93 3.61 -19.58
CA LEU A 74 14.98 4.79 -20.44
C LEU A 74 16.40 5.33 -20.59
N LYS A 75 17.15 5.42 -19.49
CA LYS A 75 18.54 5.86 -19.52
C LYS A 75 19.44 4.92 -20.33
N GLN A 76 19.18 3.62 -20.28
CA GLN A 76 19.90 2.65 -21.07
C GLN A 76 19.57 2.78 -22.57
N GLU A 77 18.30 2.96 -22.92
CA GLU A 77 17.86 3.22 -24.30
C GLU A 77 18.47 4.52 -24.86
N GLU A 78 18.47 5.61 -24.07
CA GLU A 78 19.10 6.88 -24.44
C GLU A 78 20.59 6.71 -24.74
N TYR A 79 21.30 5.95 -23.90
CA TYR A 79 22.72 5.67 -24.10
C TYR A 79 22.99 4.87 -25.39
N GLU A 80 22.17 3.86 -25.67
CA GLU A 80 22.27 3.08 -26.91
C GLU A 80 22.01 3.92 -28.16
N ILE A 81 21.03 4.83 -28.12
CA ILE A 81 20.74 5.76 -29.21
C ILE A 81 21.93 6.69 -29.43
N GLN A 82 22.50 7.26 -28.36
CA GLN A 82 23.62 8.16 -28.45
C GLN A 82 24.88 7.48 -29.03
N GLN A 83 25.20 6.26 -28.58
CA GLN A 83 26.29 5.48 -29.15
C GLN A 83 26.08 5.18 -30.65
N LYS A 84 24.85 4.83 -31.05
CA LYS A 84 24.53 4.58 -32.47
C LYS A 84 24.71 5.85 -33.30
N TYR A 85 24.28 7.00 -32.79
CA TYR A 85 24.45 8.29 -33.45
C TYR A 85 25.94 8.64 -33.64
N GLU A 86 26.74 8.50 -32.58
CA GLU A 86 28.19 8.73 -32.63
C GLU A 86 28.90 7.81 -33.64
N ARG A 87 28.52 6.53 -33.69
CA ARG A 87 29.07 5.55 -34.65
C ARG A 87 28.73 5.92 -36.10
N CYS A 88 27.47 6.26 -36.39
CA CYS A 88 27.04 6.69 -37.72
C CYS A 88 27.79 7.96 -38.19
N HIS A 89 28.07 8.89 -37.28
CA HIS A 89 28.84 10.11 -37.60
C HIS A 89 30.33 9.86 -37.84
N GLN A 90 30.92 8.86 -37.18
CA GLN A 90 32.32 8.46 -37.41
C GLN A 90 32.49 7.71 -38.75
N GLU A 91 31.48 6.96 -39.20
CA GLU A 91 31.51 6.21 -40.47
C GLU A 91 31.23 7.08 -41.72
N ASN A 92 30.67 8.29 -41.56
CA ASN A 92 30.48 9.28 -42.65
C ASN A 92 30.99 10.67 -42.23
N PRO A 93 32.31 10.92 -42.24
CA PRO A 93 32.84 12.25 -41.97
C PRO A 93 32.43 13.23 -43.09
N PRO A 94 32.10 14.49 -42.78
CA PRO A 94 31.81 15.49 -43.80
C PRO A 94 33.03 15.68 -44.71
N PRO A 95 32.84 15.90 -46.03
CA PRO A 95 33.96 16.09 -46.95
C PRO A 95 34.81 17.25 -46.46
N SER A 96 36.10 17.00 -46.25
CA SER A 96 37.06 18.05 -45.92
C SER A 96 37.06 19.07 -47.05
N SER A 97 36.57 20.28 -46.79
CA SER A 97 36.79 21.40 -47.67
C SER A 97 38.28 21.73 -47.64
N CYS A 98 39.01 21.27 -48.66
CA CYS A 98 40.32 21.81 -48.97
C CYS A 98 40.13 23.00 -49.92
N ASP A 99 40.70 24.13 -49.53
CA ASP A 99 40.97 25.31 -50.36
C ASP A 99 41.77 24.98 -51.64
#